data_AF-A0A3D4CY28-F1
#
_entry.id   AF-A0A3D4CY28-F1
#
_cell.length_a   1.000
_cell.length_b   1.000
_cell.length_c   1.000
_cell.angle_alpha   90.00
_cell.angle_beta   90.00
_cell.angle_gamma   90.00
#
_symmetry.space_group_name_H-M   'P 1'
#
loop_
_entity.id
_entity.type
_entity.pdbx_description
1 polymer ?
#
loop_
_entity_poly.entity_id
_entity_poly.type
_entity_poly.pdbx_seq_one_letter_code
_entity_poly.pdbx_strand_id
1 'polypeptide(L)'
;MNDFAKAKILFALALVAVLFAIHSVIRDFGHEGFSFFGVVVQFRLIYFMMLGLLGLVIYFYAVDFITDNPLGLAHRIGNLFYAITLLFPPVFAIVALSIKVAEGVVWVSSSPLAGEISKLAMVSIASGAGLLLAKIASATLNLRDRQHTVDRLAFEAKAHLERAEELMKAGHY
;
A
#
# COMPACT_ATOMS: atom_id res chain seq x y z
N MET A 1 -25.91 17.92 -8.42
CA MET A 1 -24.44 17.77 -8.24
C MET A 1 -24.16 17.21 -6.85
N ASN A 2 -23.50 16.05 -6.74
CA ASN A 2 -23.20 15.43 -5.45
C ASN A 2 -22.13 16.29 -4.73
N ASP A 3 -22.30 16.60 -3.44
CA ASP A 3 -21.34 17.43 -2.66
C ASP A 3 -19.90 16.91 -2.76
N PHE A 4 -19.77 15.60 -2.96
CA PHE A 4 -18.51 14.91 -3.18
C PHE A 4 -17.70 15.41 -4.38
N ALA A 5 -18.34 15.77 -5.50
CA ALA A 5 -17.62 16.26 -6.68
C ALA A 5 -17.08 17.69 -6.47
N LYS A 6 -17.86 18.56 -5.80
CA LYS A 6 -17.40 19.90 -5.41
C LYS A 6 -16.20 19.84 -4.48
N ALA A 7 -16.23 18.93 -3.51
CA ALA A 7 -15.12 18.71 -2.58
C ALA A 7 -13.81 18.33 -3.30
N LYS A 8 -13.88 17.45 -4.32
CA LYS A 8 -12.70 17.05 -5.11
C LYS A 8 -12.09 18.19 -5.91
N ILE A 9 -12.91 19.07 -6.49
CA ILE A 9 -12.44 20.25 -7.22
C ILE A 9 -11.71 21.20 -6.26
N LEU A 10 -12.33 21.51 -5.11
CA LEU A 10 -11.73 22.37 -4.09
C LEU A 10 -10.43 21.77 -3.55
N PHE A 11 -10.37 20.46 -3.34
CA PHE A 11 -9.15 19.77 -2.93
C PHE A 11 -8.07 19.85 -3.99
N ALA A 12 -8.38 19.59 -5.26
CA ALA A 12 -7.42 19.69 -6.36
C ALA A 12 -6.87 21.12 -6.46
N LEU A 13 -7.73 22.14 -6.32
CA LEU A 13 -7.32 23.54 -6.29
C LEU A 13 -6.41 23.85 -5.09
N ALA A 14 -6.73 23.35 -3.91
CA ALA A 14 -5.91 23.50 -2.71
C ALA A 14 -4.54 22.83 -2.89
N LEU A 15 -4.50 21.64 -3.50
CA LEU A 15 -3.24 20.94 -3.77
C LEU A 15 -2.39 21.69 -4.82
N VAL A 16 -3.00 22.31 -5.84
CA VAL A 16 -2.30 23.24 -6.76
C VAL A 16 -1.68 24.39 -5.97
N ALA A 17 -2.45 25.01 -5.06
CA ALA A 17 -1.96 26.12 -4.24
C ALA A 17 -0.79 25.71 -3.34
N VAL A 18 -0.84 24.52 -2.74
CA VAL A 18 0.27 23.95 -1.95
C VAL A 18 1.49 23.73 -2.84
N LEU A 19 1.32 23.19 -4.06
CA LEU A 19 2.43 23.04 -4.99
C LEU A 19 3.07 24.39 -5.33
N PHE A 20 2.27 25.41 -5.61
CA PHE A 20 2.77 26.77 -5.82
C PHE A 20 3.50 27.34 -4.59
N ALA A 21 3.02 27.08 -3.39
CA ALA A 21 3.69 27.52 -2.16
C ALA A 21 5.06 26.87 -1.98
N ILE A 22 5.21 25.61 -2.42
CA ILE A 22 6.48 24.85 -2.34
C ILE A 22 7.38 25.12 -3.56
N HIS A 23 6.92 25.90 -4.54
CA HIS A 23 7.67 26.19 -5.77
C HIS A 23 9.07 26.77 -5.51
N SER A 24 9.20 27.65 -4.50
CA SER A 24 10.49 28.25 -4.13
C SER A 24 11.52 27.19 -3.72
N VAL A 25 11.11 26.25 -2.87
CA VAL A 25 11.94 25.11 -2.43
C VAL A 25 12.36 24.27 -3.63
N ILE A 26 11.43 24.01 -4.56
CA ILE A 26 11.70 23.18 -5.75
C ILE A 26 12.59 23.92 -6.74
N ARG A 27 12.54 25.25 -6.80
CA ARG A 27 13.43 26.04 -7.65
C ARG A 27 14.88 25.94 -7.17
N ASP A 28 15.06 26.00 -5.85
CA ASP A 28 16.38 25.98 -5.21
C ASP A 28 17.01 24.57 -5.25
N PHE A 29 16.23 23.52 -5.05
CA PHE A 29 16.67 22.11 -5.13
C PHE A 29 16.40 21.45 -6.49
N GLY A 30 15.98 22.20 -7.51
CA GLY A 30 15.38 21.63 -8.72
C GLY A 30 16.33 20.89 -9.66
N HIS A 31 17.64 21.06 -9.48
CA HIS A 31 18.67 20.32 -10.20
C HIS A 31 19.10 19.05 -9.46
N GLU A 32 18.77 18.96 -8.17
CA GLU A 32 18.92 17.72 -7.43
C GLU A 32 17.85 16.73 -7.92
N GLY A 33 18.22 15.46 -7.93
CA GLY A 33 17.39 14.41 -8.48
C GLY A 33 17.96 13.07 -8.07
N PHE A 34 17.13 12.04 -8.20
CA PHE A 34 17.55 10.68 -7.94
C PHE A 34 17.93 10.03 -9.25
N SER A 35 19.12 9.42 -9.30
CA SER A 35 19.48 8.55 -10.41
C SER A 35 18.76 7.22 -10.24
N PHE A 36 17.84 6.91 -11.15
CA PHE A 36 17.12 5.66 -11.18
C PHE A 36 17.36 4.99 -12.54
N PHE A 37 17.97 3.79 -12.54
CA PHE A 37 18.32 3.07 -13.78
C PHE A 37 19.14 3.88 -14.80
N GLY A 38 20.02 4.79 -14.34
CA GLY A 38 20.85 5.64 -15.21
C GLY A 38 20.13 6.88 -15.78
N VAL A 39 18.86 7.09 -15.42
CA VAL A 39 18.11 8.31 -15.73
C VAL A 39 18.05 9.17 -14.47
N VAL A 40 18.49 10.43 -14.57
CA VAL A 40 18.40 11.40 -13.48
C VAL A 40 16.99 11.98 -13.46
N VAL A 41 16.17 11.52 -12.51
CA VAL A 41 14.83 12.06 -12.29
C VAL A 41 14.96 13.30 -11.41
N GLN A 42 14.90 14.47 -12.05
CA GLN A 42 14.98 15.77 -11.37
C GLN A 42 13.66 16.09 -10.64
N PHE A 43 13.76 16.68 -9.44
CA PHE A 43 12.57 17.13 -8.69
C PHE A 43 11.71 18.11 -9.49
N ARG A 44 12.35 18.91 -10.36
CA ARG A 44 11.68 19.85 -11.26
C ARG A 44 10.73 19.16 -12.25
N LEU A 45 11.15 18.05 -12.85
CA LEU A 45 10.32 17.31 -13.81
C LEU A 45 9.08 16.75 -13.12
N ILE A 46 9.26 16.18 -11.93
CA ILE A 46 8.19 15.64 -11.10
C ILE A 46 7.18 16.73 -10.72
N TYR A 47 7.66 17.89 -10.31
CA TYR A 47 6.82 19.03 -9.95
C TYR A 47 5.93 19.49 -11.11
N PHE A 48 6.50 19.70 -12.30
CA PHE A 48 5.72 20.10 -13.47
C PHE A 48 4.76 19.02 -13.94
N MET A 49 5.14 17.74 -13.80
CA MET A 49 4.27 16.64 -14.12
C MET A 49 3.06 16.58 -13.18
N MET A 50 3.25 16.79 -11.88
CA MET A 50 2.13 16.90 -10.92
C MET A 50 1.23 18.10 -11.24
N LEU A 51 1.80 19.27 -11.50
CA LEU A 51 1.02 20.46 -11.89
C LEU A 51 0.18 20.22 -13.14
N GLY A 52 0.78 19.60 -14.17
CA GLY A 52 0.09 19.23 -15.40
C GLY A 52 -1.06 18.25 -15.16
N LEU A 53 -0.81 17.20 -14.38
CA LEU A 53 -1.83 16.21 -14.03
C LEU A 53 -2.98 16.83 -13.25
N LEU A 54 -2.66 17.71 -12.30
CA LEU A 54 -3.65 18.36 -11.45
C LEU A 54 -4.47 19.40 -12.22
N GLY A 55 -3.85 20.12 -13.16
CA GLY A 55 -4.55 20.97 -14.12
C GLY A 55 -5.51 20.18 -15.01
N LEU A 56 -5.11 19.00 -15.46
CA LEU A 56 -5.95 18.10 -16.25
C LEU A 56 -7.15 17.59 -15.45
N VAL A 57 -6.96 17.25 -14.16
CA VAL A 57 -8.05 16.89 -13.24
C VAL A 57 -9.07 18.02 -13.14
N ILE A 58 -8.60 19.26 -12.91
CA ILE A 58 -9.48 20.43 -12.80
C ILE A 58 -10.23 20.66 -14.11
N TYR A 59 -9.57 20.52 -15.26
CA TYR A 59 -10.20 20.65 -16.57
C TYR A 59 -11.32 19.63 -16.78
N PHE A 60 -11.07 18.34 -16.53
CA PHE A 60 -12.09 17.32 -16.68
C PHE A 60 -13.25 17.49 -15.71
N TYR A 61 -13.00 17.90 -14.47
CA TYR A 61 -14.07 18.21 -13.52
C TYR A 61 -14.86 19.48 -13.90
N ALA A 62 -14.21 20.49 -14.49
CA ALA A 62 -14.90 21.68 -14.99
C ALA A 62 -15.78 21.35 -16.21
N VAL A 63 -15.32 20.49 -17.11
CA VAL A 63 -16.13 19.98 -18.22
C VAL A 63 -17.29 19.14 -17.71
N ASP A 64 -17.06 18.24 -16.73
CA ASP A 64 -18.12 17.47 -16.06
C ASP A 64 -19.18 18.39 -15.43
N PHE A 65 -18.75 19.53 -14.88
CA PHE A 65 -19.64 20.54 -14.29
C PHE A 65 -20.46 21.31 -15.34
N ILE A 66 -19.85 21.72 -16.45
CA ILE A 66 -20.53 22.52 -17.50
C ILE A 66 -21.51 21.66 -18.30
N THR A 67 -21.15 20.41 -18.56
CA THR A 67 -21.90 19.59 -19.53
C THR A 67 -23.17 18.99 -18.92
N ASP A 68 -23.30 19.00 -17.59
CA ASP A 68 -24.40 18.39 -16.79
C ASP A 68 -24.76 16.96 -17.25
N ASN A 69 -23.82 16.31 -17.96
CA ASN A 69 -24.04 15.12 -18.74
C ASN A 69 -23.39 13.93 -18.03
N PRO A 70 -24.15 12.90 -17.67
CA PRO A 70 -23.70 11.74 -16.91
C PRO A 70 -22.89 10.75 -17.77
N LEU A 71 -22.23 11.21 -18.83
CA LEU A 71 -21.25 10.42 -19.58
C LEU A 71 -20.05 10.20 -18.67
N GLY A 72 -20.18 9.24 -17.76
CA GLY A 72 -19.27 8.97 -16.64
C GLY A 72 -17.82 8.66 -17.02
N LEU A 73 -17.47 8.76 -18.30
CA LEU A 73 -16.09 8.77 -18.80
C LEU A 73 -15.32 9.99 -18.30
N ALA A 74 -15.85 11.21 -18.39
CA ALA A 74 -15.16 12.41 -17.90
C ALA A 74 -14.93 12.32 -16.38
N HIS A 75 -15.97 11.90 -15.64
CA HIS A 75 -15.89 11.66 -14.21
C HIS A 75 -14.90 10.54 -13.83
N ARG A 76 -14.89 9.42 -14.58
CA ARG A 76 -13.95 8.30 -14.35
C ARG A 76 -12.50 8.71 -14.64
N ILE A 77 -12.27 9.42 -15.73
CA ILE A 77 -10.94 9.90 -16.12
C ILE A 77 -10.44 10.92 -15.10
N GLY A 78 -11.27 11.90 -14.72
CA GLY A 78 -10.94 12.86 -13.66
C GLY A 78 -10.64 12.19 -12.32
N ASN A 79 -11.41 11.16 -11.94
CA ASN A 79 -11.18 10.40 -10.71
C ASN A 79 -9.92 9.54 -10.77
N LEU A 80 -9.57 8.99 -11.94
CA LEU A 80 -8.32 8.26 -12.15
C LEU A 80 -7.13 9.19 -11.95
N PHE A 81 -7.12 10.33 -12.63
CA PHE A 81 -6.03 11.31 -12.49
C PHE A 81 -5.96 11.87 -11.06
N TYR A 82 -7.10 12.12 -10.41
CA TYR A 82 -7.14 12.52 -9.01
C TYR A 82 -6.51 11.47 -8.09
N ALA A 83 -6.85 10.19 -8.27
CA ALA A 83 -6.27 9.09 -7.50
C ALA A 83 -4.77 8.96 -7.75
N ILE A 84 -4.32 9.08 -9.00
CA ILE A 84 -2.89 9.07 -9.35
C ILE A 84 -2.16 10.22 -8.66
N THR A 85 -2.70 11.45 -8.69
CA THR A 85 -2.02 12.58 -8.04
C THR A 85 -1.98 12.45 -6.53
N LEU A 86 -3.01 11.86 -5.91
CA LEU A 86 -3.01 11.61 -4.47
C LEU A 86 -2.00 10.52 -4.06
N LEU A 87 -1.84 9.49 -4.89
CA LEU A 87 -0.92 8.38 -4.67
C LEU A 87 0.54 8.77 -4.98
N PHE A 88 0.73 9.83 -5.77
CA PHE A 88 2.05 10.21 -6.27
C PHE A 88 3.03 10.63 -5.15
N PRO A 89 2.69 11.53 -4.19
CA PRO A 89 3.58 11.86 -3.08
C PRO A 89 4.02 10.67 -2.20
N PRO A 90 3.13 9.78 -1.71
CA PRO A 90 3.54 8.66 -0.89
C PRO A 90 4.38 7.64 -1.67
N VAL A 91 4.03 7.36 -2.93
CA VAL A 91 4.86 6.46 -3.77
C VAL A 91 6.24 7.06 -4.00
N PHE A 92 6.33 8.35 -4.32
CA PHE A 92 7.60 9.03 -4.49
C PHE A 92 8.44 9.02 -3.21
N ALA A 93 7.83 9.24 -2.04
CA ALA A 93 8.51 9.16 -0.75
C ALA A 93 9.07 7.75 -0.47
N ILE A 94 8.30 6.70 -0.75
CA ILE A 94 8.76 5.31 -0.60
C ILE A 94 9.96 5.02 -1.50
N VAL A 95 9.88 5.43 -2.77
CA VAL A 95 10.98 5.24 -3.72
C VAL A 95 12.22 6.02 -3.28
N ALA A 96 12.08 7.30 -2.94
CA ALA A 96 13.20 8.12 -2.48
C ALA A 96 13.86 7.56 -1.21
N LEU A 97 13.06 7.11 -0.23
CA LEU A 97 13.57 6.44 0.97
C LEU A 97 14.28 5.12 0.64
N SER A 98 13.73 4.32 -0.28
CA SER A 98 14.36 3.05 -0.69
C SER A 98 15.73 3.27 -1.34
N ILE A 99 15.88 4.34 -2.14
CA ILE A 99 17.16 4.72 -2.75
C ILE A 99 18.15 5.18 -1.66
N LYS A 100 17.72 6.01 -0.71
CA LYS A 100 18.58 6.44 0.40
C LYS A 100 19.01 5.31 1.32
N VAL A 101 18.14 4.34 1.56
CA VAL A 101 18.49 3.10 2.28
C VAL A 101 19.51 2.29 1.48
N ALA A 102 19.32 2.13 0.17
CA ALA A 102 20.27 1.41 -0.68
C ALA A 102 21.65 2.09 -0.74
N GLU A 103 21.69 3.42 -0.89
CA GLU A 103 22.93 4.21 -0.81
C GLU A 103 23.62 4.04 0.55
N GLY A 104 22.86 4.07 1.64
CA GLY A 104 23.36 3.83 2.99
C GLY A 104 23.95 2.43 3.16
N VAL A 105 23.29 1.39 2.64
CA VAL A 105 23.80 0.02 2.67
C VAL A 105 25.10 -0.12 1.87
N VAL A 106 25.19 0.52 0.70
CA VAL A 106 26.41 0.52 -0.13
C VAL A 106 27.55 1.26 0.57
N TRP A 107 27.30 2.43 1.16
CA TRP A 107 28.30 3.17 1.92
C TRP A 107 28.84 2.36 3.10
N VAL A 108 27.95 1.73 3.87
CA VAL A 108 28.31 0.82 4.97
C VAL A 108 29.10 -0.39 4.44
N SER A 109 28.71 -0.93 3.28
CA SER A 109 29.41 -2.08 2.66
C SER A 109 30.77 -1.74 2.05
N SER A 110 31.10 -0.45 1.86
CA SER A 110 32.35 0.00 1.25
C SER A 110 33.51 0.13 2.25
N SER A 111 33.22 0.16 3.57
CA SER A 111 34.26 0.06 4.59
C SER A 111 34.48 -1.41 4.99
N PRO A 112 35.73 -1.91 5.07
CA PRO A 112 35.99 -3.32 5.35
C PRO A 112 35.41 -3.82 6.67
N LEU A 113 35.33 -2.95 7.70
CA LEU A 113 34.74 -3.26 9.00
C LEU A 113 33.21 -3.16 9.02
N ALA A 114 32.62 -2.17 8.35
CA ALA A 114 31.17 -2.01 8.36
C ALA A 114 30.44 -2.93 7.36
N GLY A 115 31.15 -3.49 6.37
CA GLY A 115 30.63 -4.54 5.49
C GLY A 115 30.33 -5.85 6.21
N GLU A 116 31.12 -6.25 7.20
CA GLU A 116 30.83 -7.43 8.03
C GLU A 116 29.66 -7.18 9.00
N ILE A 117 29.62 -5.99 9.62
CA ILE A 117 28.54 -5.61 10.54
C ILE A 117 27.20 -5.50 9.78
N SER A 118 27.20 -4.96 8.56
CA SER A 118 26.04 -4.90 7.66
C SER A 118 25.51 -6.29 7.29
N LYS A 119 26.40 -7.24 6.97
CA LYS A 119 26.02 -8.62 6.67
C LYS A 119 25.39 -9.29 7.89
N LEU A 120 25.97 -9.11 9.08
CA LEU A 120 25.41 -9.64 10.33
C LEU A 120 24.04 -8.99 10.65
N ALA A 121 23.90 -7.69 10.45
CA ALA A 121 22.65 -6.98 10.66
C ALA A 121 21.56 -7.47 9.69
N MET A 122 21.85 -7.59 8.39
CA MET A 122 20.88 -8.11 7.42
C MET A 122 20.49 -9.57 7.68
N VAL A 123 21.45 -10.42 8.07
CA VAL A 123 21.15 -11.80 8.45
C VAL A 123 20.26 -11.84 9.70
N SER A 124 20.49 -10.96 10.68
CA SER A 124 19.66 -10.88 11.88
C SER A 124 18.22 -10.41 11.57
N ILE A 125 18.06 -9.43 10.67
CA ILE A 125 16.76 -8.92 10.24
C ILE A 125 16.03 -9.97 9.42
N ALA A 126 16.71 -10.63 8.47
CA ALA A 126 16.14 -11.70 7.67
C ALA A 126 15.70 -12.90 8.54
N SER A 127 16.51 -13.24 9.55
CA SER A 127 16.18 -14.30 10.51
C SER A 127 14.98 -13.91 11.38
N GLY A 128 14.93 -12.66 11.85
CA GLY A 128 13.79 -12.13 12.61
C GLY A 128 12.50 -12.12 11.80
N ALA A 129 12.55 -11.66 10.56
CA ALA A 129 11.42 -11.67 9.63
C ALA A 129 10.96 -13.10 9.32
N GLY A 130 11.89 -14.03 9.08
CA GLY A 130 11.60 -15.44 8.87
C GLY A 130 10.91 -16.09 10.06
N LEU A 131 11.35 -15.79 11.29
CA LEU A 131 10.73 -16.29 12.52
C LEU A 131 9.32 -15.71 12.73
N LEU A 132 9.11 -14.43 12.44
CA LEU A 132 7.79 -13.81 12.50
C LEU A 132 6.83 -14.44 11.49
N LEU A 133 7.26 -14.63 10.25
CA LEU A 133 6.47 -15.30 9.23
C LEU A 133 6.17 -16.75 9.61
N ALA A 134 7.14 -17.48 10.17
CA ALA A 134 6.93 -18.84 10.66
C ALA A 134 5.94 -18.89 11.84
N LYS A 135 5.97 -17.91 12.74
CA LYS A 135 4.98 -17.79 13.83
C LYS A 135 3.57 -17.51 13.30
N ILE A 136 3.43 -16.64 12.32
CA ILE A 136 2.12 -16.33 11.71
C ILE A 136 1.60 -17.54 10.93
N ALA A 137 2.46 -18.20 10.16
CA ALA A 137 2.10 -19.41 9.41
C ALA A 137 1.73 -20.57 10.35
N SER A 138 2.49 -20.79 11.42
CA SER A 138 2.15 -21.82 12.41
C SER A 138 0.89 -21.51 13.18
N ALA A 139 0.62 -20.24 13.55
CA ALA A 139 -0.62 -19.86 14.20
C ALA A 139 -1.85 -20.09 13.31
N THR A 140 -1.75 -19.77 12.01
CA THR A 140 -2.85 -19.99 11.06
C THR A 140 -3.08 -21.47 10.76
N LEU A 141 -2.03 -22.29 10.69
CA LEU A 141 -2.16 -23.75 10.55
C LEU A 141 -2.76 -24.40 11.80
N ASN A 142 -2.34 -23.99 12.99
CA ASN A 142 -2.83 -24.56 14.25
C ASN A 142 -4.32 -24.26 14.48
N LEU A 143 -4.83 -23.13 13.96
CA LEU A 143 -6.26 -22.84 13.95
C LEU A 143 -7.05 -23.78 13.02
N ARG A 144 -6.49 -24.11 11.85
CA ARG A 144 -7.11 -25.09 10.93
C ARG A 144 -7.12 -26.50 11.51
N ASP A 145 -6.02 -26.93 12.12
CA ASP A 145 -5.94 -28.27 12.75
C ASP A 145 -6.91 -28.43 13.93
N ARG A 146 -7.11 -27.36 14.71
CA ARG A 146 -8.12 -27.36 15.77
C ARG A 146 -9.54 -27.54 15.24
N GLN A 147 -9.88 -26.91 14.11
CA GLN A 147 -11.21 -27.08 13.50
C GLN A 147 -11.44 -28.52 13.06
N HIS A 148 -10.48 -29.12 12.36
CA HIS A 148 -10.58 -30.53 11.96
C HIS A 148 -10.68 -31.50 13.13
N THR A 149 -9.96 -31.22 14.23
CA THR A 149 -10.02 -32.04 15.45
C THR A 149 -11.38 -31.92 16.14
N VAL A 150 -11.93 -30.70 16.23
CA VAL A 150 -13.27 -30.46 16.81
C VAL A 150 -14.35 -31.16 15.98
N ASP A 151 -14.29 -31.07 14.66
CA ASP A 151 -15.26 -31.73 13.77
C ASP A 151 -15.23 -33.26 13.92
N ARG A 152 -14.03 -33.84 14.03
CA ARG A 152 -13.87 -35.29 14.27
C ARG A 152 -14.45 -35.71 15.61
N LEU A 153 -14.16 -34.96 16.68
CA LEU A 153 -14.69 -35.24 18.02
C LEU A 153 -16.21 -35.06 18.08
N ALA A 154 -16.77 -34.07 17.37
CA ALA A 154 -18.21 -33.88 17.27
C ALA A 154 -18.89 -35.06 16.54
N PHE A 155 -18.26 -35.57 15.48
CA PHE A 155 -18.75 -36.74 14.75
C PHE A 155 -18.72 -38.01 15.62
N GLU A 156 -17.62 -38.26 16.34
CA GLU A 156 -17.51 -39.38 17.27
C GLU A 156 -18.55 -39.28 18.41
N ALA A 157 -18.72 -38.09 19.00
CA ALA A 157 -19.71 -37.86 20.05
C ALA A 157 -21.14 -38.14 19.57
N LYS A 158 -21.48 -37.74 18.35
CA LYS A 158 -22.79 -38.04 17.75
C LYS A 158 -23.01 -39.56 17.61
N ALA A 159 -22.02 -40.29 17.13
CA ALA A 159 -22.11 -41.75 16.99
C ALA A 159 -22.29 -42.46 18.35
N HIS A 160 -21.64 -41.95 19.40
CA HIS A 160 -21.83 -42.46 20.77
C HIS A 160 -23.22 -42.16 21.32
N LEU A 161 -23.78 -40.98 21.04
CA LEU A 161 -25.14 -40.60 21.45
C LEU A 161 -26.22 -41.41 20.73
N GLU A 162 -26.09 -41.61 19.41
CA GLU A 162 -27.01 -42.46 18.64
C GLU A 162 -27.00 -43.90 19.19
N ARG A 163 -25.81 -44.44 19.47
CA ARG A 163 -25.69 -45.77 20.08
C ARG A 163 -26.30 -45.83 21.48
N ALA A 164 -26.16 -44.78 22.29
CA ALA A 164 -26.78 -44.71 23.60
C ALA A 164 -28.33 -44.64 23.49
N GLU A 165 -28.86 -43.88 22.52
CA GLU A 165 -30.30 -43.80 22.24
C GLU A 165 -30.86 -45.16 21.76
N GLU A 166 -30.13 -45.88 20.91
CA GLU A 166 -30.48 -47.24 20.48
C GLU A 166 -30.52 -48.21 21.66
N LEU A 167 -29.50 -48.17 22.54
CA LEU A 167 -29.45 -49.01 23.74
C LEU A 167 -30.58 -48.69 24.72
N MET A 168 -30.97 -47.41 24.83
CA MET A 168 -32.12 -46.97 25.64
C MET A 168 -33.45 -47.45 25.04
N LYS A 169 -33.62 -47.35 23.71
CA LYS A 169 -34.80 -47.88 23.01
C LYS A 169 -34.89 -49.41 23.04
N ALA A 170 -33.75 -50.10 23.08
CA ALA A 170 -33.66 -51.55 23.23
C ALA A 170 -33.92 -52.03 24.67
N GLY A 171 -34.12 -51.12 25.63
CA GLY A 171 -34.46 -51.46 27.02
C GLY A 171 -33.30 -52.06 27.81
N HIS A 172 -32.06 -51.80 27.40
CA HIS A 172 -30.87 -52.18 28.17
C HIS A 172 -30.55 -51.21 29.32
N TYR A 173 -31.36 -50.16 29.48
CA TYR A 173 -31.44 -49.23 30.61
C TYR A 173 -32.90 -48.86 30.89
#